data_AF-A0A0S8DLU5-F1
#
_entry.id   AF-A0A0S8DLU5-F1
#
_cell.length_a   1.000
_cell.length_b   1.000
_cell.length_c   1.000
_cell.angle_alpha   90.00
_cell.angle_beta   90.00
_cell.angle_gamma   90.00
#
_symmetry.space_group_name_H-M   'P 1'
#
loop_
_entity.id
_entity.type
_entity.pdbx_description
1 polymer ?
#
loop_
_entity_poly.entity_id
_entity_poly.type
_entity_poly.pdbx_seq_one_letter_code
_entity_poly.pdbx_strand_id
1 'polypeptide(L)'
;MKLAKSAVVTSVLLLFSSSFALADNCTGTDLHVTRTFETTDLGQGHTISVWKAYSQTVSADSNIGGMTGECSGAVLATPDGKTQSMGYCVRRDKDGDTYSASWHRASGADTGTWKRIAGTGKFEGTQASGWWKRAWGDGAMSANRWGGTCQ
;
A
#
# COMPACT_ATOMS: atom_id res chain seq x y z
N MET A 1 3.29 67.72 -23.14
CA MET A 1 2.38 66.63 -23.55
C MET A 1 2.37 65.59 -22.45
N LYS A 2 1.23 65.36 -21.79
CA LYS A 2 1.09 64.53 -20.57
C LYS A 2 1.11 63.04 -20.93
N LEU A 3 2.01 62.26 -20.33
CA LEU A 3 2.00 60.80 -20.39
C LEU A 3 1.06 60.24 -19.33
N ALA A 4 -0.01 59.57 -19.77
CA ALA A 4 -0.94 58.83 -18.92
C ALA A 4 -0.35 57.46 -18.56
N LYS A 5 -0.26 57.15 -17.27
CA LYS A 5 0.18 55.86 -16.73
C LYS A 5 -0.98 54.87 -16.81
N SER A 6 -0.83 53.79 -17.59
CA SER A 6 -1.75 52.64 -17.57
C SER A 6 -1.53 51.82 -16.30
N ALA A 7 -2.60 51.64 -15.52
CA ALA A 7 -2.63 50.74 -14.37
C ALA A 7 -2.94 49.31 -14.86
N VAL A 8 -2.01 48.39 -14.65
CA VAL A 8 -2.22 46.95 -14.87
C VAL A 8 -2.95 46.40 -13.66
N VAL A 9 -4.19 45.93 -13.86
CA VAL A 9 -4.98 45.20 -12.85
C VAL A 9 -4.56 43.74 -12.92
N THR A 10 -3.80 43.29 -11.93
CA THR A 10 -3.39 41.88 -11.80
C THR A 10 -4.47 41.12 -11.02
N SER A 11 -5.35 40.41 -11.74
CA SER A 11 -6.32 39.48 -11.15
C SER A 11 -5.60 38.24 -10.61
N VAL A 12 -5.59 38.06 -9.29
CA VAL A 12 -5.12 36.85 -8.61
C VAL A 12 -6.23 35.81 -8.68
N LEU A 13 -6.11 34.83 -9.57
CA LEU A 13 -6.94 33.61 -9.56
C LEU A 13 -6.50 32.71 -8.40
N LEU A 14 -7.32 32.67 -7.35
CA LEU A 14 -7.23 31.66 -6.28
C LEU A 14 -7.72 30.31 -6.83
N LEU A 15 -6.77 29.47 -7.27
CA LEU A 15 -7.05 28.07 -7.59
C LEU A 15 -7.23 27.29 -6.29
N PHE A 16 -8.48 27.10 -5.88
CA PHE A 16 -8.85 26.10 -4.88
C PHE A 16 -8.57 24.71 -5.46
N SER A 17 -7.43 24.13 -5.08
CA SER A 17 -7.12 22.74 -5.35
C SER A 17 -7.94 21.86 -4.40
N SER A 18 -9.10 21.42 -4.88
CA SER A 18 -9.91 20.41 -4.20
C SER A 18 -9.11 19.11 -4.10
N SER A 19 -8.55 18.83 -2.92
CA SER A 19 -8.03 17.51 -2.60
C SER A 19 -9.21 16.55 -2.49
N PHE A 20 -9.49 15.81 -3.57
CA PHE A 20 -10.45 14.70 -3.52
C PHE A 20 -9.81 13.57 -2.71
N ALA A 21 -10.06 13.54 -1.41
CA ALA A 21 -9.93 12.30 -0.65
C ALA A 21 -11.07 11.38 -1.12
N LEU A 22 -10.78 10.44 -2.02
CA LEU A 22 -11.71 9.36 -2.31
C LEU A 22 -11.89 8.57 -1.01
N ALA A 23 -13.11 8.59 -0.47
CA ALA A 23 -13.46 7.79 0.71
C ALA A 23 -13.21 6.31 0.40
N ASP A 24 -12.65 5.59 1.38
CA ASP A 24 -12.46 4.15 1.27
C ASP A 24 -13.82 3.47 1.01
N ASN A 25 -13.93 2.70 -0.07
CA ASN A 25 -15.14 1.91 -0.36
C ASN A 25 -15.00 0.45 0.09
N CYS A 26 -13.85 0.12 0.68
CA CYS A 26 -13.55 -1.19 1.23
C CYS A 26 -12.52 -1.07 2.35
N THR A 27 -12.63 -1.95 3.35
CA THR A 27 -11.62 -2.11 4.39
C THR A 27 -11.51 -3.58 4.81
N GLY A 28 -10.42 -3.93 5.49
CA GLY A 28 -10.28 -5.27 6.04
C GLY A 28 -8.98 -5.47 6.82
N THR A 29 -8.68 -6.74 7.06
CA THR A 29 -7.44 -7.20 7.66
C THR A 29 -6.76 -8.20 6.73
N ASP A 30 -5.45 -8.11 6.59
CA ASP A 30 -4.61 -9.09 5.93
C ASP A 30 -3.76 -9.80 6.99
N LEU A 31 -3.98 -11.09 7.14
CA LEU A 31 -3.30 -11.95 8.10
C LEU A 31 -2.13 -12.63 7.42
N HIS A 32 -0.96 -12.59 8.04
CA HIS A 32 0.25 -13.25 7.56
C HIS A 32 0.72 -14.30 8.54
N VAL A 33 1.14 -15.45 8.01
CA VAL A 33 1.93 -16.46 8.73
C VAL A 33 3.30 -16.54 8.08
N THR A 34 4.33 -16.06 8.76
CA THR A 34 5.70 -15.98 8.28
C THR A 34 6.24 -17.37 7.96
N ARG A 35 6.76 -17.56 6.76
CA ARG A 35 7.43 -18.79 6.30
C ARG A 35 8.95 -18.65 6.38
N THR A 36 9.45 -17.55 5.85
CA THR A 36 10.88 -17.20 5.89
C THR A 36 11.01 -15.74 6.24
N PHE A 37 12.04 -15.43 7.02
CA PHE A 37 12.45 -14.08 7.36
C PHE A 37 13.95 -14.10 7.54
N GLU A 38 14.66 -13.51 6.59
CA GLU A 38 16.12 -13.53 6.54
C GLU A 38 16.63 -12.10 6.58
N THR A 39 17.48 -11.79 7.55
CA THR A 39 18.09 -10.47 7.69
C THR A 39 19.56 -10.52 7.29
N THR A 40 19.94 -9.63 6.39
CA THR A 40 21.31 -9.41 5.97
C THR A 40 21.79 -8.06 6.50
N ASP A 41 22.92 -8.06 7.20
CA ASP A 41 23.66 -6.84 7.52
C ASP A 41 24.33 -6.30 6.26
N LEU A 42 24.04 -5.05 5.92
CA LEU A 42 24.61 -4.35 4.77
C LEU A 42 25.81 -3.47 5.16
N GLY A 43 26.15 -3.44 6.45
CA GLY A 43 27.17 -2.58 7.03
C GLY A 43 26.64 -1.22 7.46
N GLN A 44 27.42 -0.54 8.31
CA GLN A 44 27.14 0.83 8.77
C GLN A 44 25.77 1.01 9.45
N GLY A 45 25.21 -0.06 10.05
CA GLY A 45 23.90 -0.04 10.69
C GLY A 45 22.71 -0.16 9.72
N HIS A 46 22.96 -0.45 8.44
CA HIS A 46 21.91 -0.79 7.47
C HIS A 46 21.63 -2.29 7.48
N THR A 47 20.35 -2.68 7.44
CA THR A 47 19.96 -4.08 7.29
C THR A 47 18.85 -4.23 6.27
N ILE A 48 18.84 -5.32 5.52
CA ILE A 48 17.69 -5.73 4.71
C ILE A 48 17.11 -7.03 5.25
N SER A 49 15.82 -7.06 5.50
CA SER A 49 15.08 -8.28 5.81
C SER A 49 14.19 -8.68 4.65
N VAL A 50 14.40 -9.87 4.08
CA VAL A 50 13.55 -10.44 3.03
C VAL A 50 12.64 -11.49 3.66
N TRP A 51 11.36 -11.46 3.31
CA TRP A 51 10.37 -12.33 3.92
C TRP A 51 9.38 -12.92 2.91
N LYS A 52 8.84 -14.08 3.28
CA LYS A 52 7.69 -14.72 2.64
C LYS A 52 6.69 -15.14 3.71
N ALA A 53 5.40 -15.00 3.44
CA ALA A 53 4.34 -15.43 4.33
C ALA A 53 3.16 -16.01 3.56
N TYR A 54 2.47 -16.97 4.16
CA TYR A 54 1.09 -17.23 3.77
C TYR A 54 0.24 -16.02 4.12
N SER A 55 -0.73 -15.70 3.28
CA SER A 55 -1.60 -14.55 3.44
C SER A 55 -3.07 -14.93 3.28
N GLN A 56 -3.90 -14.33 4.13
CA GLN A 56 -5.36 -14.39 4.01
C GLN A 56 -5.95 -13.01 4.27
N THR A 57 -6.81 -12.56 3.35
CA THR A 57 -7.60 -11.34 3.52
C THR A 57 -8.93 -11.65 4.21
N VAL A 58 -9.30 -10.81 5.16
CA VAL A 58 -10.55 -10.88 5.93
C VAL A 58 -11.26 -9.54 5.78
N SER A 59 -12.42 -9.55 5.14
CA SER A 59 -13.26 -8.37 4.93
C SER A 59 -14.70 -8.80 4.76
N ALA A 60 -15.64 -8.06 5.33
CA ALA A 60 -17.07 -8.25 5.12
C ALA A 60 -17.58 -7.48 3.88
N ASP A 61 -16.89 -6.40 3.49
CA ASP A 61 -17.38 -5.40 2.54
C ASP A 61 -16.51 -5.30 1.28
N SER A 62 -15.80 -6.37 0.92
CA SER A 62 -14.88 -6.36 -0.22
C SER A 62 -14.86 -7.67 -0.99
N ASN A 63 -14.73 -7.57 -2.31
CA ASN A 63 -14.58 -8.70 -3.23
C ASN A 63 -13.25 -9.46 -3.05
N ILE A 64 -12.30 -8.90 -2.31
CA ILE A 64 -11.08 -9.61 -1.91
C ILE A 64 -11.19 -10.26 -0.53
N GLY A 65 -12.36 -10.25 0.12
CA GLY A 65 -12.58 -10.98 1.37
C GLY A 65 -12.44 -12.50 1.18
N GLY A 66 -11.68 -13.16 2.05
CA GLY A 66 -11.48 -14.61 2.04
C GLY A 66 -10.46 -15.12 1.02
N MET A 67 -9.75 -14.25 0.29
CA MET A 67 -8.70 -14.69 -0.62
C MET A 67 -7.49 -15.21 0.16
N THR A 68 -6.85 -16.24 -0.37
CA THR A 68 -5.66 -16.86 0.24
C THR A 68 -4.51 -16.94 -0.76
N GLY A 69 -3.28 -16.91 -0.27
CA GLY A 69 -2.10 -17.03 -1.12
C GLY A 69 -0.84 -16.69 -0.37
N GLU A 70 0.06 -15.97 -1.03
CA GLU A 70 1.36 -15.61 -0.47
C GLU A 70 1.65 -14.12 -0.63
N CYS A 71 2.34 -13.58 0.37
CA CYS A 71 2.99 -12.29 0.27
C CYS A 71 4.49 -12.47 0.44
N SER A 72 5.25 -11.62 -0.24
CA SER A 72 6.70 -11.55 -0.08
C SER A 72 7.17 -10.12 -0.24
N GLY A 73 8.25 -9.76 0.43
CA GLY A 73 8.86 -8.46 0.25
C GLY A 73 10.14 -8.28 1.03
N ALA A 74 10.59 -7.04 1.05
CA ALA A 74 11.78 -6.62 1.76
C ALA A 74 11.47 -5.44 2.69
N VAL A 75 12.20 -5.39 3.80
CA VAL A 75 12.25 -4.24 4.71
C VAL A 75 13.70 -3.78 4.78
N LEU A 76 13.96 -2.55 4.35
CA LEU A 76 15.25 -1.89 4.52
C LEU A 76 15.18 -1.05 5.80
N ALA A 77 16.07 -1.30 6.75
CA ALA A 77 16.25 -0.48 7.94
C ALA A 77 17.52 0.37 7.79
N THR A 78 17.40 1.64 8.19
CA THR A 78 18.51 2.61 8.19
C THR A 78 19.01 2.88 9.61
N PRO A 79 20.24 3.41 9.78
CA PRO A 79 20.85 3.63 11.10
C PRO A 79 20.08 4.61 11.99
N ASP A 80 19.26 5.48 11.40
CA ASP A 80 18.36 6.39 12.12
C ASP A 80 17.08 5.70 12.65
N GLY A 81 17.00 4.37 12.55
CA GLY A 81 15.88 3.56 13.02
C GLY A 81 14.68 3.57 12.09
N LYS A 82 14.72 4.30 10.96
CA LYS A 82 13.63 4.30 9.99
C LYS A 82 13.65 3.03 9.15
N THR A 83 12.48 2.70 8.64
CA THR A 83 12.31 1.54 7.75
C THR A 83 11.50 1.91 6.53
N GLN A 84 11.94 1.39 5.39
CA GLN A 84 11.20 1.37 4.13
C GLN A 84 10.84 -0.08 3.83
N SER A 85 9.67 -0.33 3.24
CA SER A 85 9.32 -1.69 2.84
C SER A 85 8.60 -1.72 1.50
N MET A 86 8.76 -2.82 0.76
CA MET A 86 8.03 -3.05 -0.49
C MET A 86 7.94 -4.54 -0.82
N GLY A 87 6.95 -4.89 -1.62
CA GLY A 87 6.80 -6.25 -2.10
C GLY A 87 5.51 -6.48 -2.84
N TYR A 88 5.11 -7.74 -2.90
CA TYR A 88 3.95 -8.21 -3.63
C TYR A 88 3.16 -9.22 -2.82
N CYS A 89 1.87 -9.30 -3.10
CA CYS A 89 0.99 -10.36 -2.65
C CYS A 89 0.26 -10.93 -3.86
N VAL A 90 0.21 -12.26 -3.95
CA VAL A 90 -0.54 -12.99 -4.97
C VAL A 90 -1.48 -13.93 -4.26
N ARG A 91 -2.77 -13.78 -4.54
CA ARG A 91 -3.84 -14.51 -3.88
C ARG A 91 -4.81 -15.08 -4.90
N ARG A 92 -5.62 -16.02 -4.43
CA ARG A 92 -6.68 -16.66 -5.19
C ARG A 92 -7.91 -16.80 -4.31
N ASP A 93 -9.08 -16.66 -4.90
CA ASP A 93 -10.34 -16.93 -4.21
C ASP A 93 -10.80 -18.38 -4.38
N LYS A 94 -12.01 -18.68 -3.86
CA LYS A 94 -12.63 -20.00 -3.95
C LYS A 94 -12.96 -20.45 -5.38
N ASP A 95 -13.14 -19.51 -6.31
CA ASP A 95 -13.51 -19.78 -7.70
C ASP A 95 -12.28 -19.94 -8.59
N GLY A 96 -11.09 -19.66 -8.04
CA GLY A 96 -9.81 -19.80 -8.73
C GLY A 96 -9.31 -18.50 -9.35
N ASP A 97 -10.05 -17.39 -9.21
CA ASP A 97 -9.65 -16.08 -9.74
C ASP A 97 -8.49 -15.52 -8.92
N THR A 98 -7.49 -14.99 -9.61
CA THR A 98 -6.26 -14.48 -9.00
C THR A 98 -6.30 -12.97 -8.82
N TYR A 99 -5.68 -12.51 -7.74
CA TYR A 99 -5.49 -11.10 -7.39
C TYR A 99 -4.03 -10.89 -7.00
N SER A 100 -3.36 -9.96 -7.67
CA SER A 100 -1.98 -9.58 -7.39
C SER A 100 -1.89 -8.10 -7.04
N ALA A 101 -1.29 -7.78 -5.90
CA ALA A 101 -1.04 -6.41 -5.48
C ALA A 101 0.43 -6.16 -5.19
N SER A 102 0.93 -5.00 -5.58
CA SER A 102 2.16 -4.44 -5.03
C SER A 102 1.83 -3.64 -3.77
N TRP A 103 2.78 -3.57 -2.85
CA TRP A 103 2.68 -2.74 -1.66
C TRP A 103 4.00 -2.03 -1.39
N HIS A 104 3.92 -0.86 -0.78
CA HIS A 104 5.06 -0.02 -0.46
C HIS A 104 4.81 0.72 0.85
N ARG A 105 5.84 0.98 1.64
CA ARG A 105 5.84 1.95 2.72
C ARG A 105 7.11 2.77 2.62
N ALA A 106 6.94 4.08 2.45
CA ALA A 106 8.05 5.01 2.41
C ALA A 106 8.81 5.02 3.73
N SER A 107 10.09 5.43 3.69
CA SER A 107 10.93 5.48 4.89
C SER A 107 10.31 6.39 5.96
N GLY A 108 10.06 5.83 7.14
CA GLY A 108 9.48 6.56 8.28
C GLY A 108 7.99 6.87 8.17
N ALA A 109 7.28 6.34 7.17
CA ALA A 109 5.83 6.52 7.07
C ALA A 109 5.06 5.58 8.02
N ASP A 110 4.01 6.11 8.65
CA ASP A 110 3.13 5.33 9.54
C ASP A 110 2.24 4.32 8.80
N THR A 111 1.91 4.64 7.56
CA THR A 111 1.05 3.84 6.68
C THR A 111 1.77 3.55 5.37
N GLY A 112 1.57 2.35 4.84
CA GLY A 112 1.97 2.01 3.48
C GLY A 112 0.81 2.16 2.49
N THR A 113 1.13 2.03 1.21
CA THR A 113 0.17 1.98 0.10
C THR A 113 0.18 0.59 -0.54
N TRP A 114 -0.91 0.25 -1.20
CA TRP A 114 -1.01 -0.93 -2.05
C TRP A 114 -1.72 -0.58 -3.36
N LYS A 115 -1.44 -1.35 -4.41
CA LYS A 115 -2.09 -1.24 -5.72
C LYS A 115 -2.25 -2.62 -6.34
N ARG A 116 -3.43 -2.92 -6.89
CA ARG A 116 -3.64 -4.09 -7.75
C ARG A 116 -2.86 -3.91 -9.05
N ILE A 117 -2.04 -4.91 -9.38
CA ILE A 117 -1.15 -4.89 -10.54
C ILE A 117 -1.51 -5.96 -11.59
N ALA A 118 -2.22 -7.01 -11.19
CA ALA A 118 -2.73 -8.04 -12.08
C ALA A 118 -3.89 -8.79 -11.42
N GLY A 119 -4.66 -9.50 -12.24
CA GLY A 119 -5.70 -10.41 -11.79
C GLY A 119 -6.32 -11.16 -12.96
N THR A 120 -7.10 -12.20 -12.66
CA THR A 120 -7.85 -13.00 -13.64
C THR A 120 -9.34 -13.02 -13.31
N GLY A 121 -10.17 -13.45 -14.26
CA GLY A 121 -11.61 -13.59 -14.06
C GLY A 121 -12.23 -12.26 -13.65
N LYS A 122 -12.95 -12.21 -12.53
CA LYS A 122 -13.59 -10.96 -12.07
C LYS A 122 -12.63 -9.83 -11.71
N PHE A 123 -11.33 -10.10 -11.59
CA PHE A 123 -10.31 -9.11 -11.29
C PHE A 123 -9.54 -8.62 -12.53
N GLU A 124 -9.82 -9.16 -13.71
CA GLU A 124 -9.12 -8.77 -14.94
C GLU A 124 -9.44 -7.32 -15.35
N GLY A 125 -8.41 -6.54 -15.71
CA GLY A 125 -8.56 -5.14 -16.17
C GLY A 125 -9.01 -4.13 -15.11
N THR A 126 -9.30 -4.58 -13.89
CA THR A 126 -9.81 -3.74 -12.81
C THR A 126 -8.68 -3.01 -12.06
N GLN A 127 -8.92 -1.79 -11.58
CA GLN A 127 -7.93 -0.98 -10.85
C GLN A 127 -8.30 -0.87 -9.37
N ALA A 128 -7.37 -1.07 -8.47
CA ALA A 128 -7.63 -0.94 -7.04
C ALA A 128 -6.38 -0.44 -6.35
N SER A 129 -6.53 0.38 -5.33
CA SER A 129 -5.42 0.92 -4.55
C SER A 129 -5.88 1.39 -3.19
N GLY A 130 -4.95 1.54 -2.27
CA GLY A 130 -5.29 2.03 -0.94
C GLY A 130 -4.11 2.11 -0.01
N TRP A 131 -4.42 2.12 1.28
CA TRP A 131 -3.46 2.17 2.37
C TRP A 131 -3.45 0.86 3.16
N TRP A 132 -2.35 0.62 3.87
CA TRP A 132 -2.27 -0.42 4.88
C TRP A 132 -1.46 0.03 6.09
N LYS A 133 -1.75 -0.55 7.26
CA LYS A 133 -1.05 -0.30 8.52
C LYS A 133 -0.96 -1.59 9.32
N ARG A 134 0.22 -1.88 9.88
CA ARG A 134 0.38 -3.00 10.81
C ARG A 134 -0.45 -2.73 12.07
N ALA A 135 -1.35 -3.63 12.41
CA ALA A 135 -2.13 -3.60 13.64
C ALA A 135 -1.48 -4.45 14.74
N TRP A 136 -0.89 -5.58 14.38
CA TRP A 136 -0.23 -6.49 15.31
C TRP A 136 0.81 -7.37 14.58
N GLY A 137 1.80 -7.87 15.32
CA GLY A 137 2.66 -8.96 14.87
C GLY A 137 3.71 -9.37 15.91
N ASP A 138 4.11 -10.63 15.89
CA ASP A 138 5.06 -11.25 16.83
C ASP A 138 6.25 -11.94 16.12
N GLY A 139 6.37 -11.78 14.81
CA GLY A 139 7.41 -12.39 13.97
C GLY A 139 7.00 -13.72 13.34
N ALA A 140 6.15 -14.50 14.00
CA ALA A 140 5.55 -15.71 13.42
C ALA A 140 4.27 -15.38 12.64
N MET A 141 3.49 -14.43 13.17
CA MET A 141 2.26 -13.95 12.56
C MET A 141 2.20 -12.43 12.59
N SER A 142 1.41 -11.86 11.67
CA SER A 142 1.04 -10.45 11.74
C SER A 142 -0.34 -10.18 11.16
N ALA A 143 -0.92 -9.07 11.56
CA ALA A 143 -2.19 -8.57 11.05
C ALA A 143 -1.99 -7.12 10.57
N ASN A 144 -2.37 -6.86 9.33
CA ASN A 144 -2.32 -5.54 8.72
C ASN A 144 -3.74 -5.08 8.39
N ARG A 145 -4.14 -3.91 8.91
CA ARG A 145 -5.37 -3.26 8.49
C ARG A 145 -5.13 -2.62 7.13
N TRP A 146 -6.15 -2.63 6.29
CA TRP A 146 -6.11 -1.99 4.99
C TRP A 146 -7.45 -1.33 4.67
N GLY A 147 -7.39 -0.32 3.81
CA GLY A 147 -8.54 0.37 3.24
C GLY A 147 -8.19 0.93 1.87
N GLY A 148 -9.19 1.29 1.07
CA GLY A 148 -8.96 1.95 -0.22
C GLY A 148 -10.14 1.88 -1.17
N THR A 149 -9.82 1.90 -2.47
CA THR A 149 -10.74 1.65 -3.58
C THR A 149 -10.53 0.22 -4.10
N CYS A 150 -11.50 -0.67 -3.91
CA CYS A 150 -11.40 -2.11 -4.27
C CYS A 150 -12.21 -2.54 -5.50
N GLN A 151 -12.82 -1.59 -6.22
CA GLN A 151 -13.67 -1.88 -7.38
C GLN A 151 -12.83 -1.88 -8.66
#